data_AF-A0A1H7X1E4-F1
#
_entry.id   AF-A0A1H7X1E4-F1
#
_cell.length_a   1.000
_cell.length_b   1.000
_cell.length_c   1.000
_cell.angle_alpha   90.00
_cell.angle_beta   90.00
_cell.angle_gamma   90.00
#
_symmetry.space_group_name_H-M   'P 1'
#
loop_
_entity.id
_entity.type
_entity.pdbx_description
1 polymer ?
#
loop_
_entity_poly.entity_id
_entity_poly.type
_entity_poly.pdbx_seq_one_letter_code
_entity_poly.pdbx_strand_id
1 'polypeptide(L)'
;MKPVMQKIVLSVLNNDYMRKIFILMTMLTVIVAACTAKKGMTTKKDDLSGTWELDYISGPRIAFDGLYPNKKPFLKVEADSNRISGNTSCNNFFGKLNRDGHSISFKDGLGMTKMACPGQGESTFISTLEKINKYDITDEGKTLHLIMGDIALMRFKRVAK
;
A
#
# COMPACT_ATOMS: atom_id res chain seq x y z
N MET A 1 -58.63 9.97 21.97
CA MET A 1 -57.30 9.93 22.62
C MET A 1 -56.26 10.86 21.98
N LYS A 2 -56.23 11.02 20.64
CA LYS A 2 -55.32 11.94 19.92
C LYS A 2 -55.38 13.45 20.31
N PRO A 3 -56.54 14.08 20.61
CA PRO A 3 -56.57 15.53 20.83
C PRO A 3 -56.03 15.97 22.21
N VAL A 4 -56.01 15.07 23.19
CA VAL A 4 -55.52 15.35 24.56
C VAL A 4 -54.00 15.36 24.59
N MET A 5 -53.36 14.39 23.92
CA MET A 5 -51.91 14.30 23.83
C MET A 5 -51.31 15.50 23.08
N GLN A 6 -51.97 15.97 22.02
CA GLN A 6 -51.50 17.14 21.24
C GLN A 6 -51.58 18.45 22.04
N LYS A 7 -52.59 18.63 22.90
CA LYS A 7 -52.70 19.80 23.78
C LYS A 7 -51.65 19.80 24.90
N ILE A 8 -51.33 18.64 25.47
CA ILE A 8 -50.29 18.51 26.50
C ILE A 8 -48.90 18.77 25.90
N VAL A 9 -48.63 18.29 24.69
CA VAL A 9 -47.35 18.57 24.00
C VAL A 9 -47.20 20.06 23.71
N LEU A 10 -48.26 20.74 23.26
CA LEU A 10 -48.23 22.19 22.98
C LEU A 10 -48.04 23.04 24.25
N SER A 11 -48.63 22.66 25.39
CA SER A 11 -48.44 23.39 26.65
C SER A 11 -47.04 23.22 27.23
N VAL A 12 -46.41 22.06 27.02
CA VAL A 12 -45.03 21.78 27.44
C VAL A 12 -44.01 22.51 26.56
N LEU A 13 -44.26 22.63 25.24
CA LEU A 13 -43.39 23.34 24.29
C LEU A 13 -43.43 24.87 24.42
N ASN A 14 -44.49 25.43 25.00
CA ASN A 14 -44.62 26.87 25.26
C ASN A 14 -43.94 27.34 26.55
N ASN A 15 -43.39 26.43 27.35
CA ASN A 15 -42.59 26.79 28.50
C ASN A 15 -41.15 27.06 28.06
N ASP A 16 -40.70 28.31 28.19
CA ASP A 16 -39.37 28.76 27.76
C ASP A 16 -38.22 27.93 28.34
N TYR A 17 -38.41 27.35 29.53
CA TYR A 17 -37.43 26.45 30.16
C TYR A 17 -37.37 25.09 29.48
N MET A 18 -38.53 24.50 29.16
CA MET A 18 -38.63 23.20 28.49
C MET A 18 -38.20 23.28 27.02
N ARG A 19 -38.44 24.42 26.35
CA ARG A 19 -37.96 24.67 24.99
C ARG A 19 -36.43 24.74 24.91
N LYS A 20 -35.78 25.40 25.88
CA LYS A 20 -34.31 25.42 25.98
C LYS A 20 -33.73 24.04 26.30
N ILE A 21 -34.38 23.27 27.19
CA ILE A 21 -33.99 21.88 27.49
C ILE A 21 -34.13 21.00 26.24
N PHE A 22 -35.20 21.14 25.46
CA PHE A 22 -35.38 20.40 24.21
C PHE A 22 -34.33 20.76 23.16
N ILE A 23 -33.98 22.04 23.02
CA ILE A 23 -32.92 22.52 22.10
C ILE A 23 -31.53 22.05 22.55
N LEU A 24 -31.28 21.95 23.86
CA LEU A 24 -30.01 21.45 24.41
C LEU A 24 -29.87 19.93 24.23
N MET A 25 -30.97 19.18 24.38
CA MET A 25 -30.99 17.72 24.19
C MET A 25 -30.84 17.30 22.72
N THR A 26 -31.35 18.09 21.76
CA THR A 26 -31.18 17.79 20.32
C THR A 26 -29.77 18.11 19.80
N MET A 27 -29.06 19.06 20.41
CA MET A 27 -27.66 19.37 20.06
C MET A 27 -26.66 18.30 20.55
N LEU A 28 -26.98 17.56 21.61
CA LEU A 28 -26.09 16.54 22.19
C LEU A 28 -26.09 15.21 21.41
N THR A 29 -27.16 14.90 20.66
CA THR A 29 -27.27 13.62 19.92
C THR A 29 -26.50 13.59 18.61
N VAL A 30 -26.08 14.75 18.07
CA VAL A 30 -25.38 14.84 16.78
C VAL A 30 -23.89 14.45 16.88
N ILE A 31 -23.31 14.45 18.09
CA ILE A 31 -21.86 14.26 18.28
C ILE A 31 -21.46 12.77 18.25
N VAL A 32 -22.38 11.83 18.49
CA VAL A 32 -22.03 10.40 18.68
C VAL A 32 -22.02 9.57 17.39
N ALA A 33 -22.43 10.15 16.24
CA ALA A 33 -22.42 9.45 14.95
C ALA A 33 -21.07 9.52 14.20
N ALA A 34 -20.07 10.23 14.74
CA ALA A 34 -18.83 10.54 14.02
C ALA A 34 -17.68 9.53 14.22
N CYS A 35 -17.81 8.50 15.07
CA CYS A 35 -16.66 7.66 15.45
C CYS A 35 -16.83 6.14 15.26
N THR A 36 -17.60 5.69 14.27
CA THR A 36 -17.57 4.28 13.84
C THR A 36 -17.24 4.12 12.35
N ALA A 37 -16.24 4.85 11.85
CA ALA A 37 -15.58 4.49 10.60
C ALA A 37 -14.59 3.34 10.85
N LYS A 38 -15.10 2.13 11.14
CA LYS A 38 -14.29 0.91 10.94
C LYS A 38 -14.08 0.79 9.44
N LYS A 39 -12.89 1.16 8.97
CA LYS A 39 -12.45 0.98 7.59
C LYS A 39 -12.51 -0.52 7.29
N GLY A 40 -13.60 -0.95 6.66
CA GLY A 40 -13.79 -2.33 6.25
C GLY A 40 -12.65 -2.70 5.31
N MET A 41 -11.77 -3.58 5.78
CA MET A 41 -10.75 -4.22 4.96
C MET A 41 -11.47 -5.20 4.04
N THR A 42 -12.04 -4.68 2.95
CA THR A 42 -12.38 -5.49 1.79
C THR A 42 -11.09 -6.19 1.37
N THR A 43 -11.12 -7.52 1.27
CA THR A 43 -10.09 -8.34 0.64
C THR A 43 -9.95 -7.90 -0.81
N LYS A 44 -9.18 -6.82 -1.01
CA LYS A 44 -8.70 -6.38 -2.31
C LYS A 44 -7.89 -7.56 -2.83
N LYS A 45 -8.25 -8.06 -4.01
CA LYS A 45 -7.39 -8.93 -4.83
C LYS A 45 -5.95 -8.46 -4.64
N ASP A 46 -5.05 -9.35 -4.27
CA ASP A 46 -3.72 -8.97 -3.82
C ASP A 46 -3.02 -8.13 -4.89
N ASP A 47 -3.00 -6.82 -4.66
CA ASP A 47 -2.56 -5.81 -5.62
C ASP A 47 -1.06 -5.93 -5.88
N LEU A 48 -0.34 -6.72 -5.08
CA LEU A 48 1.08 -6.98 -5.27
C LEU A 48 1.37 -8.02 -6.36
N SER A 49 0.46 -8.97 -6.59
CA SER A 49 0.68 -10.04 -7.58
C SER A 49 0.77 -9.48 -9.00
N GLY A 50 1.76 -9.92 -9.76
CA GLY A 50 1.99 -9.48 -11.14
C GLY A 50 3.46 -9.23 -11.47
N THR A 51 3.69 -8.63 -12.63
CA THR A 51 5.01 -8.26 -13.12
C THR A 51 5.20 -6.76 -13.01
N TRP A 52 6.34 -6.36 -12.46
CA TRP A 52 6.71 -5.00 -12.13
C TRP A 52 8.06 -4.68 -12.77
N GLU A 53 8.11 -3.67 -13.64
CA GLU A 53 9.36 -3.21 -14.28
C GLU A 53 9.94 -2.03 -13.48
N LEU A 54 11.24 -2.09 -13.21
CA LEU A 54 11.94 -1.08 -12.41
C LEU A 54 11.97 0.26 -13.17
N ASP A 55 11.58 1.34 -12.49
CA ASP A 55 11.65 2.70 -13.05
C ASP A 55 12.50 3.66 -12.20
N TYR A 56 12.87 3.24 -10.99
CA TYR A 56 13.79 3.98 -10.12
C TYR A 56 14.48 3.05 -9.12
N ILE A 57 15.76 3.32 -8.84
CA ILE A 57 16.53 2.70 -7.76
C ILE A 57 17.47 3.71 -7.11
N SER A 58 17.51 3.70 -5.78
CA SER A 58 18.41 4.51 -4.98
C SER A 58 19.80 3.89 -4.89
N GLY A 59 20.84 4.72 -4.73
CA GLY A 59 22.21 4.27 -4.46
C GLY A 59 23.29 4.88 -5.37
N PRO A 60 23.33 4.56 -6.67
CA PRO A 60 24.45 4.94 -7.51
C PRO A 60 24.36 6.41 -7.97
N ARG A 61 25.51 7.08 -8.10
CA ARG A 61 25.64 8.42 -8.71
C ARG A 61 25.51 8.41 -10.24
N ILE A 62 25.14 7.27 -10.81
CA ILE A 62 24.99 7.05 -12.25
C ILE A 62 23.50 7.22 -12.58
N ALA A 63 23.19 7.88 -13.69
CA ALA A 63 21.82 7.98 -14.18
C ALA A 63 21.20 6.58 -14.39
N PHE A 64 19.89 6.44 -14.16
CA PHE A 64 19.18 5.16 -14.25
C PHE A 64 19.44 4.44 -15.60
N ASP A 65 19.35 5.16 -16.71
CA ASP A 65 19.58 4.59 -18.04
C ASP A 65 21.06 4.23 -18.27
N GLY A 66 22.00 4.89 -17.57
CA GLY A 66 23.41 4.49 -17.57
C GLY A 66 23.67 3.22 -16.75
N LEU A 67 22.84 2.97 -15.74
CA LEU A 67 22.91 1.76 -14.91
C LEU A 67 22.28 0.55 -15.60
N TYR A 68 21.21 0.77 -16.39
CA TYR A 68 20.46 -0.24 -17.12
C TYR A 68 20.27 0.13 -18.61
N PRO A 69 21.35 0.20 -19.40
CA PRO A 69 21.31 0.75 -20.75
C PRO A 69 20.57 -0.13 -21.77
N ASN A 70 20.53 -1.44 -21.54
CA ASN A 70 20.00 -2.40 -22.51
C ASN A 70 18.59 -2.88 -22.15
N LYS A 71 18.36 -3.16 -20.87
CA LYS A 71 17.13 -3.76 -20.37
C LYS A 71 16.89 -3.33 -18.94
N LYS A 72 15.66 -2.94 -18.61
CA LYS A 72 15.29 -2.62 -17.23
C LYS A 72 15.07 -3.90 -16.43
N PRO A 73 15.54 -3.95 -15.17
CA PRO A 73 15.20 -5.04 -14.27
C PRO A 73 13.68 -5.17 -14.09
N PHE A 74 13.21 -6.38 -13.82
CA PHE A 74 11.81 -6.61 -13.46
C PHE A 74 11.70 -7.60 -12.31
N LEU A 75 10.61 -7.46 -11.56
CA LEU A 75 10.21 -8.31 -10.45
C LEU A 75 8.82 -8.89 -10.76
N LYS A 76 8.72 -10.21 -10.77
CA LYS A 76 7.47 -10.95 -10.82
C LYS A 76 7.15 -11.45 -9.42
N VAL A 77 5.98 -11.07 -8.91
CA VAL A 77 5.47 -11.49 -7.60
C VAL A 77 4.31 -12.45 -7.80
N GLU A 78 4.44 -13.63 -7.19
CA GLU A 78 3.41 -14.65 -7.11
C GLU A 78 3.01 -14.79 -5.64
N ALA A 79 2.12 -13.92 -5.16
CA ALA A 79 1.80 -13.88 -3.74
C ALA A 79 1.05 -15.13 -3.25
N ASP A 80 0.23 -15.74 -4.11
CA ASP A 80 -0.51 -16.98 -3.80
C ASP A 80 0.44 -18.14 -3.47
N SER A 81 1.62 -18.18 -4.09
CA SER A 81 2.64 -19.21 -3.87
C SER A 81 3.79 -18.74 -2.97
N ASN A 82 3.76 -17.49 -2.49
CA ASN A 82 4.84 -16.83 -1.76
C ASN A 82 6.19 -16.91 -2.50
N ARG A 83 6.19 -16.62 -3.80
CA ARG A 83 7.39 -16.67 -4.64
C ARG A 83 7.65 -15.34 -5.34
N ILE A 84 8.92 -15.07 -5.54
CA ILE A 84 9.39 -14.02 -6.44
C ILE A 84 10.29 -14.61 -7.51
N SER A 85 10.30 -13.97 -8.67
CA SER A 85 11.26 -14.21 -9.73
C SER A 85 11.48 -12.94 -10.52
N GLY A 86 12.52 -12.88 -11.35
CA GLY A 86 12.75 -11.72 -12.17
C GLY A 86 14.07 -11.75 -12.89
N ASN A 87 14.46 -10.59 -13.39
CA ASN A 87 15.75 -10.36 -14.04
C ASN A 87 16.35 -9.04 -13.54
N THR A 88 17.65 -9.03 -13.30
CA THR A 88 18.43 -7.89 -12.78
C THR A 88 19.00 -6.99 -13.88
N SER A 89 18.49 -7.08 -15.11
CA SER A 89 19.14 -6.68 -16.38
C SER A 89 20.24 -7.62 -16.86
N CYS A 90 20.72 -8.54 -16.03
CA CYS A 90 21.79 -9.48 -16.35
C CYS A 90 21.32 -10.91 -16.07
N ASN A 91 21.32 -11.31 -14.80
CA ASN A 91 20.90 -12.65 -14.40
C ASN A 91 19.42 -12.71 -14.07
N ASN A 92 18.89 -13.93 -14.19
CA ASN A 92 17.59 -14.25 -13.62
C ASN A 92 17.75 -14.53 -12.14
N PHE A 93 16.78 -14.08 -11.35
CA PHE A 93 16.70 -14.37 -9.92
C PHE A 93 15.37 -15.01 -9.58
N PHE A 94 15.35 -15.75 -8.49
CA PHE A 94 14.15 -16.34 -7.90
C PHE A 94 14.33 -16.45 -6.39
N GLY A 95 13.23 -16.50 -5.66
CA GLY A 95 13.30 -16.65 -4.21
C GLY A 95 11.95 -16.74 -3.55
N LYS A 96 11.98 -16.79 -2.22
CA LYS A 96 10.78 -16.80 -1.41
C LYS A 96 10.34 -15.37 -1.13
N LEU A 97 9.02 -15.15 -1.20
CA LEU A 97 8.40 -13.94 -0.69
C LEU A 97 7.99 -14.17 0.76
N ASN A 98 8.49 -13.36 1.69
CA ASN A 98 7.96 -13.30 3.04
C ASN A 98 7.19 -11.99 3.19
N ARG A 99 5.91 -12.06 3.53
CA ARG A 99 5.05 -10.89 3.71
C ARG A 99 4.11 -11.07 4.88
N ASP A 100 3.93 -9.99 5.62
CA ASP A 100 2.93 -9.88 6.69
C ASP A 100 2.35 -8.45 6.66
N GLY A 101 1.08 -8.32 6.24
CA GLY A 101 0.46 -7.03 5.98
C GLY A 101 1.25 -6.20 4.95
N HIS A 102 1.82 -5.07 5.40
CA HIS A 102 2.67 -4.16 4.60
C HIS A 102 4.17 -4.46 4.74
N SER A 103 4.56 -5.37 5.64
CA SER A 103 5.93 -5.84 5.77
C SER A 103 6.25 -6.82 4.65
N ILE A 104 7.43 -6.70 4.04
CA ILE A 104 7.90 -7.58 2.96
C ILE A 104 9.39 -7.81 3.08
N SER A 105 9.85 -9.00 2.76
CA SER A 105 11.27 -9.34 2.73
C SER A 105 11.57 -10.33 1.60
N PHE A 106 12.75 -10.15 1.00
CA PHE A 106 13.27 -10.96 -0.10
C PHE A 106 14.58 -11.67 0.25
N LYS A 107 15.00 -11.60 1.53
CA LYS A 107 16.31 -12.11 1.97
C LYS A 107 16.42 -13.63 1.94
N ASP A 108 15.29 -14.33 2.09
CA ASP A 108 15.30 -15.76 2.28
C ASP A 108 15.22 -16.51 0.95
N GLY A 109 16.23 -17.34 0.70
CA GLY A 109 16.23 -18.26 -0.45
C GLY A 109 16.36 -17.56 -1.80
N LEU A 110 17.02 -16.40 -1.86
CA LEU A 110 17.33 -15.74 -3.12
C LEU A 110 18.40 -16.55 -3.88
N GLY A 111 18.02 -17.10 -5.02
CA GLY A 111 18.88 -17.79 -5.97
C GLY A 111 19.01 -17.01 -7.27
N MET A 112 20.16 -17.12 -7.93
CA MET A 112 20.45 -16.42 -9.18
C MET A 112 21.26 -17.30 -10.14
N THR A 113 21.08 -17.06 -11.43
CA THR A 113 22.02 -17.57 -12.46
C THR A 113 23.37 -16.85 -12.35
N LYS A 114 24.43 -17.45 -12.90
CA LYS A 114 25.77 -16.86 -12.89
C LYS A 114 26.26 -16.60 -14.31
N MET A 115 25.97 -15.42 -14.82
CA MET A 115 26.54 -14.86 -16.05
C MET A 115 27.42 -13.66 -15.68
N ALA A 116 28.56 -13.51 -16.37
CA ALA A 116 29.41 -12.33 -16.22
C ALA A 116 28.81 -11.15 -16.97
N CYS A 117 28.53 -10.04 -16.27
CA CYS A 117 27.98 -8.83 -16.86
C CYS A 117 28.83 -7.59 -16.53
N PRO A 118 28.98 -6.66 -17.48
CA PRO A 118 29.64 -5.39 -17.23
C PRO A 118 28.76 -4.47 -16.36
N GLY A 119 29.41 -3.56 -15.63
CA GLY A 119 28.74 -2.52 -14.84
C GLY A 119 28.30 -2.98 -13.44
N GLN A 120 27.51 -2.13 -12.78
CA GLN A 120 27.11 -2.30 -11.37
C GLN A 120 25.58 -2.45 -11.19
N GLY A 121 24.83 -2.59 -12.29
CA GLY A 121 23.37 -2.60 -12.26
C GLY A 121 22.79 -3.78 -11.46
N GLU A 122 23.33 -4.97 -11.67
CA GLU A 122 22.89 -6.18 -10.96
C GLU A 122 23.20 -6.14 -9.47
N SER A 123 24.45 -5.83 -9.11
CA SER A 123 24.87 -5.75 -7.71
C SER A 123 24.09 -4.67 -6.95
N THR A 124 23.82 -3.54 -7.60
CA THR A 124 22.99 -2.47 -7.04
C THR A 124 21.54 -2.94 -6.84
N PHE A 125 20.97 -3.64 -7.82
CA PHE A 125 19.61 -4.17 -7.72
C PHE A 125 19.46 -5.12 -6.52
N ILE A 126 20.33 -6.13 -6.43
CA ILE A 126 20.24 -7.17 -5.39
C ILE A 126 20.51 -6.60 -4.00
N SER A 127 21.58 -5.82 -3.84
CA SER A 127 21.91 -5.21 -2.55
C SER A 127 20.85 -4.21 -2.06
N THR A 128 20.08 -3.62 -2.97
CA THR A 128 18.95 -2.76 -2.61
C THR A 128 17.72 -3.58 -2.26
N LEU A 129 17.42 -4.63 -3.04
CA LEU A 129 16.30 -5.55 -2.80
C LEU A 129 16.41 -6.23 -1.42
N GLU A 130 17.62 -6.60 -1.01
CA GLU A 130 17.89 -7.19 0.31
C GLU A 130 17.63 -6.23 1.48
N LYS A 131 17.63 -4.91 1.25
CA LYS A 131 17.39 -3.92 2.31
C LYS A 131 15.90 -3.66 2.55
N ILE A 132 15.04 -4.09 1.65
CA ILE A 132 13.61 -3.81 1.70
C ILE A 132 12.98 -4.52 2.90
N ASN A 133 12.12 -3.78 3.61
CA ASN A 133 11.33 -4.29 4.72
C ASN A 133 9.84 -3.92 4.66
N LYS A 134 9.46 -3.00 3.76
CA LYS A 134 8.08 -2.58 3.53
C LYS A 134 7.81 -2.41 2.03
N TYR A 135 6.54 -2.49 1.65
CA TYR A 135 6.10 -2.07 0.33
C TYR A 135 4.83 -1.23 0.42
N ASP A 136 4.59 -0.44 -0.62
CA ASP A 136 3.34 0.27 -0.83
C ASP A 136 2.94 0.24 -2.30
N ILE A 137 1.65 0.29 -2.57
CA ILE A 137 1.10 0.26 -3.93
C ILE A 137 0.21 1.48 -4.11
N THR A 138 0.57 2.29 -5.08
CA THR A 138 -0.03 3.60 -5.37
C THR A 138 -0.54 3.62 -6.81
N ASP A 139 -1.06 4.78 -7.25
CA ASP A 139 -1.54 4.99 -8.61
C ASP A 139 -2.56 3.93 -9.06
N GLU A 140 -3.50 3.59 -8.17
CA GLU A 140 -4.55 2.60 -8.44
C GLU A 140 -4.01 1.19 -8.79
N GLY A 141 -2.88 0.79 -8.21
CA GLY A 141 -2.28 -0.53 -8.49
C GLY A 141 -1.22 -0.51 -9.59
N LYS A 142 -0.87 0.68 -10.11
CA LYS A 142 0.08 0.83 -11.24
C LYS A 142 1.53 1.03 -10.80
N THR A 143 1.75 1.47 -9.55
CA THR A 143 3.08 1.78 -9.04
C THR A 143 3.36 1.05 -7.73
N LEU A 144 4.43 0.25 -7.71
CA LEU A 144 4.94 -0.43 -6.53
C LEU A 144 6.16 0.31 -5.99
N HIS A 145 6.12 0.66 -4.70
CA HIS A 145 7.25 1.20 -3.97
C HIS A 145 7.80 0.12 -3.03
N LEU A 146 9.11 -0.12 -3.08
CA LEU A 146 9.82 -0.93 -2.11
C LEU A 146 10.64 -0.03 -1.19
N ILE A 147 10.46 -0.21 0.11
CA ILE A 147 10.84 0.74 1.14
C ILE A 147 11.75 0.07 2.16
N MET A 148 12.77 0.81 2.62
CA MET A 148 13.57 0.50 3.78
C MET A 148 13.27 1.52 4.88
N GLY A 149 12.58 1.08 5.94
CA GLY A 149 12.12 1.98 6.99
C GLY A 149 11.02 2.88 6.45
N ASP A 150 11.36 4.14 6.15
CA ASP A 150 10.46 5.14 5.58
C ASP A 150 11.00 5.74 4.28
N ILE A 151 12.09 5.18 3.74
CA ILE A 151 12.74 5.65 2.51
C ILE A 151 12.40 4.67 1.39
N ALA A 152 11.73 5.16 0.35
CA ALA A 152 11.52 4.41 -0.89
C ALA A 152 12.87 4.22 -1.60
N LEU A 153 13.33 2.98 -1.70
CA LEU A 153 14.60 2.64 -2.34
C LEU A 153 14.43 2.19 -3.79
N MET A 154 13.28 1.61 -4.12
CA MET A 154 12.98 1.17 -5.48
C MET A 154 11.54 1.51 -5.82
N ARG A 155 11.31 1.90 -7.06
CA ARG A 155 9.97 2.05 -7.61
C ARG A 155 9.85 1.25 -8.89
N PHE A 156 8.68 0.67 -9.08
CA PHE A 156 8.36 -0.14 -10.23
C PHE A 156 7.01 0.25 -10.81
N LYS A 157 6.87 0.09 -12.12
CA LYS A 157 5.61 0.21 -12.84
C LYS A 157 5.05 -1.16 -13.17
N ARG A 158 3.75 -1.31 -13.02
CA ARG A 158 3.04 -2.53 -13.40
C ARG A 158 3.16 -2.73 -14.92
N VAL A 159 3.60 -3.90 -15.34
CA VAL A 159 3.60 -4.30 -16.75
C VAL A 159 2.19 -4.75 -17.10
N ALA A 160 1.57 -4.08 -18.07
CA ALA A 160 0.26 -4.51 -18.59
C ALA A 160 0.40 -5.90 -19.22
N LYS A 161 -0.62 -6.75 -19.01
CA LYS A 161 -0.73 -8.04 -19.72
C LYS A 161 -1.08 -7.81 -21.18
#